data_AF-A0A954KW52-F1
#
_entry.id   AF-A0A954KW52-F1
#
_cell.length_a   1.000
_cell.length_b   1.000
_cell.length_c   1.000
_cell.angle_alpha   90.00
_cell.angle_beta   90.00
_cell.angle_gamma   90.00
#
_symmetry.space_group_name_H-M   'P 1'
#
loop_
_entity.id
_entity.type
_entity.pdbx_description
1 polymer ?
#
loop_
_entity_poly.entity_id
_entity_poly.type
_entity_poly.pdbx_seq_one_letter_code
_entity_poly.pdbx_strand_id
1 'polypeptide(L)'
;PSFNGDRILGAILFENTMDRKVGDKYTAAYLWEEKHIVPFLKVDKGLAAEQDGVQLMKPIPGLDALLERAKQREVFGTKMRSVIKSANAAGIESVVDQQFELARQIIAAGLVPIVEPEVDINSATKGECEQILKPLLLKQLDQLGAGQLVMLKLTLPNEDNFYTECIEHPNVLKVVALSGGYTREDANALLARNHNMVASFSRALTEGLKAQLTEDEFDKMLDESIGSIYAASMT
;
A
#
# COMPACT_ATOMS: atom_id res chain seq x y z
N PRO A 1 4.23 -13.85 20.41
CA PRO A 1 3.36 -13.03 19.54
C PRO A 1 3.79 -13.14 18.07
N SER A 2 2.86 -13.53 17.21
CA SER A 2 3.07 -13.81 15.77
C SER A 2 3.37 -12.57 14.92
N PHE A 3 3.03 -11.37 15.41
CA PHE A 3 3.30 -10.11 14.72
C PHE A 3 4.76 -9.65 14.93
N ASN A 4 5.64 -10.05 14.01
CA ASN A 4 7.07 -9.72 13.98
C ASN A 4 7.62 -9.67 12.54
N GLY A 5 8.90 -9.33 12.41
CA GLY A 5 9.62 -9.13 11.15
C GLY A 5 9.94 -10.40 10.36
N ASP A 6 9.67 -11.61 10.89
CA ASP A 6 10.00 -12.87 10.22
C ASP A 6 9.16 -13.08 8.96
N ARG A 7 7.90 -12.63 8.99
CA ARG A 7 6.93 -12.77 7.88
C ARG A 7 6.23 -11.44 7.50
N ILE A 8 6.48 -10.35 8.24
CA ILE A 8 5.92 -9.03 7.97
C ILE A 8 7.05 -8.02 7.76
N LEU A 9 7.22 -7.54 6.53
CA LEU A 9 8.31 -6.62 6.19
C LEU A 9 8.03 -5.18 6.66
N GLY A 10 6.77 -4.74 6.61
CA GLY A 10 6.41 -3.37 6.93
C GLY A 10 4.96 -3.23 7.40
N ALA A 11 4.70 -2.16 8.15
CA ALA A 11 3.38 -1.83 8.66
C ALA A 11 3.03 -0.36 8.40
N ILE A 12 1.84 -0.12 7.85
CA ILE A 12 1.35 1.23 7.53
C ILE A 12 0.49 1.74 8.68
N LEU A 13 0.93 2.82 9.30
CA LEU A 13 0.29 3.47 10.44
C LEU A 13 -0.69 4.55 9.98
N PHE A 14 -1.74 4.76 10.78
CA PHE A 14 -2.47 6.01 10.77
C PHE A 14 -1.70 7.08 11.56
N GLU A 15 -1.92 8.35 11.22
CA GLU A 15 -1.26 9.50 11.85
C GLU A 15 -1.39 9.50 13.39
N ASN A 16 -2.59 9.29 13.92
CA ASN A 16 -2.80 9.19 15.36
C ASN A 16 -2.06 7.98 15.99
N THR A 17 -1.87 6.89 15.25
CA THR A 17 -1.11 5.73 15.74
C THR A 17 0.39 6.02 15.80
N MET A 18 0.93 6.74 14.82
CA MET A 18 2.34 7.18 14.84
C MET A 18 2.68 8.00 16.10
N ASP A 19 1.76 8.85 16.55
CA ASP A 19 1.95 9.70 17.74
C ASP A 19 1.68 8.97 19.07
N ARG A 20 1.18 7.73 19.03
CA ARG A 20 0.95 6.89 20.21
C ARG A 20 2.17 6.05 20.55
N LYS A 21 2.14 5.47 21.74
CA LYS A 21 3.17 4.60 22.27
C LYS A 21 2.67 3.18 22.45
N VAL A 22 3.58 2.23 22.26
CA VAL A 22 3.44 0.83 22.68
C VAL A 22 4.47 0.62 23.78
N GLY A 23 4.02 0.46 25.03
CA GLY A 23 4.89 0.63 26.19
C GLY A 23 5.39 2.07 26.29
N ASP A 24 6.71 2.25 26.34
CA ASP A 24 7.40 3.54 26.46
C ASP A 24 7.88 4.12 25.11
N LYS A 25 7.87 3.32 24.04
CA LYS A 25 8.32 3.68 22.69
C LYS A 25 7.18 4.19 21.80
N TYR A 26 7.46 5.17 20.94
CA TYR A 26 6.53 5.54 19.87
C TYR A 26 6.31 4.36 18.91
N THR A 27 5.12 4.25 18.32
CA THR A 27 4.76 3.03 17.57
C THR A 27 5.70 2.71 16.42
N ALA A 28 6.20 3.70 15.68
CA ALA A 28 7.16 3.48 14.60
C ALA A 28 8.51 2.93 15.12
N ALA A 29 9.06 3.52 16.19
CA ALA A 29 10.27 3.01 16.86
C ALA A 29 10.06 1.59 17.42
N TYR A 30 8.90 1.32 18.04
CA TYR A 30 8.57 -0.03 18.53
C TYR A 30 8.54 -1.06 17.39
N LEU A 31 7.92 -0.72 16.26
CA LEU A 31 7.88 -1.61 15.09
C LEU A 31 9.31 -1.93 14.60
N TRP A 32 10.17 -0.93 14.49
CA TRP A 32 11.52 -1.13 14.00
C TRP A 32 12.41 -1.89 15.00
N GLU A 33 12.49 -1.40 16.23
CA GLU A 33 13.47 -1.87 17.21
C GLU A 33 13.07 -3.20 17.87
N GLU A 34 11.77 -3.40 18.15
CA GLU A 34 11.28 -4.58 18.88
C GLU A 34 10.71 -5.65 17.95
N LYS A 35 10.16 -5.24 16.80
CA LYS A 35 9.51 -6.15 15.86
C LYS A 35 10.31 -6.37 14.58
N HIS A 36 11.31 -5.55 14.27
CA HIS A 36 12.02 -5.59 12.99
C HIS A 36 11.07 -5.40 11.78
N ILE A 37 10.07 -4.53 11.93
CA ILE A 37 9.07 -4.20 10.91
C ILE A 37 9.26 -2.75 10.48
N VAL A 38 9.37 -2.50 9.18
CA VAL A 38 9.57 -1.15 8.62
C VAL A 38 8.30 -0.30 8.78
N PRO A 39 8.34 0.85 9.48
CA PRO A 39 7.16 1.69 9.69
C PRO A 39 6.88 2.61 8.50
N PHE A 40 5.63 2.62 8.04
CA PHE A 40 5.11 3.54 7.02
C PHE A 40 3.99 4.41 7.60
N LEU A 41 3.71 5.57 7.01
CA LEU A 41 2.62 6.45 7.42
C LEU A 41 1.61 6.69 6.29
N LYS A 42 0.33 6.47 6.55
CA LYS A 42 -0.74 6.93 5.67
C LYS A 42 -0.86 8.47 5.73
N VAL A 43 -0.72 9.14 4.59
CA VAL A 43 -0.75 10.62 4.51
C VAL A 43 -1.99 11.21 3.84
N ASP A 44 -2.73 10.43 3.04
CA ASP A 44 -3.96 10.93 2.40
C ASP A 44 -5.06 11.29 3.42
N LYS A 45 -5.85 12.31 3.09
CA LYS A 45 -6.99 12.79 3.89
C LYS A 45 -8.33 12.27 3.38
N GLY A 46 -8.31 11.11 2.73
CA GLY A 46 -9.46 10.51 2.06
C GLY A 46 -9.67 11.02 0.64
N LEU A 47 -10.79 10.61 0.05
CA LEU A 47 -11.09 10.78 -1.37
C LEU A 47 -12.04 11.95 -1.62
N ALA A 48 -11.83 12.63 -2.74
CA ALA A 48 -12.78 13.58 -3.31
C ALA A 48 -14.04 12.86 -3.85
N ALA A 49 -15.03 13.64 -4.27
CA ALA A 49 -16.19 13.10 -4.97
C ALA A 49 -15.75 12.39 -6.25
N GLU A 50 -16.51 11.38 -6.66
CA GLU A 50 -16.26 10.73 -7.94
C GLU A 50 -16.51 11.70 -9.09
N GLN A 51 -15.54 11.78 -9.98
CA GLN A 51 -15.60 12.55 -11.20
C GLN A 51 -14.80 11.80 -12.28
N ASP A 52 -15.31 11.75 -13.50
CA ASP A 52 -14.65 11.10 -14.63
C ASP A 52 -14.20 9.66 -14.32
N GLY A 53 -15.06 8.89 -13.64
CA GLY A 53 -14.80 7.48 -13.31
C GLY A 53 -13.70 7.26 -12.28
N VAL A 54 -13.25 8.30 -11.57
CA VAL A 54 -12.21 8.19 -10.54
C VAL A 54 -12.54 9.02 -9.30
N GLN A 55 -11.86 8.72 -8.20
CA GLN A 55 -11.85 9.52 -6.98
C GLN A 55 -10.40 9.91 -6.65
N LEU A 56 -10.07 11.18 -6.90
CA LEU A 56 -8.80 11.77 -6.50
C LEU A 56 -8.68 11.85 -4.97
N MET A 57 -7.46 12.05 -4.47
CA MET A 57 -7.23 12.40 -3.07
C MET A 57 -7.75 13.81 -2.79
N LYS A 58 -8.34 14.01 -1.61
CA LYS A 58 -8.58 15.36 -1.09
C LYS A 58 -7.26 16.11 -0.91
N PRO A 59 -7.26 17.46 -0.99
CA PRO A 59 -6.10 18.25 -0.62
C PRO A 59 -5.53 17.85 0.74
N ILE A 60 -4.20 17.83 0.85
CA ILE A 60 -3.48 17.46 2.07
C ILE A 60 -2.79 18.71 2.63
N PRO A 61 -3.53 19.65 3.24
CA PRO A 61 -2.93 20.85 3.82
C PRO A 61 -1.93 20.44 4.91
N GLY A 62 -0.74 21.06 4.88
CA GLY A 62 0.32 20.77 5.85
C GLY A 62 1.06 19.46 5.62
N LEU A 63 1.08 18.93 4.40
CA LEU A 63 1.84 17.72 4.06
C LEU A 63 3.31 17.83 4.46
N ASP A 64 4.00 18.94 4.16
CA ASP A 64 5.40 19.13 4.54
C ASP A 64 5.63 18.99 6.05
N ALA A 65 4.79 19.62 6.87
CA ALA A 65 4.88 19.51 8.32
C ALA A 65 4.60 18.07 8.81
N LEU A 66 3.70 17.35 8.14
CA LEU A 66 3.43 15.94 8.42
C LEU A 66 4.64 15.06 8.09
N LEU A 67 5.31 15.30 6.96
CA LEU A 67 6.50 14.55 6.54
C LEU A 67 7.69 14.80 7.47
N GLU A 68 7.91 16.05 7.91
CA GLU A 68 8.93 16.36 8.91
C GLU A 68 8.67 15.65 10.24
N ARG A 69 7.42 15.65 10.70
CA ARG A 69 7.05 14.92 11.93
C ARG A 69 7.21 13.41 11.75
N ALA A 70 6.88 12.85 10.58
CA ALA A 70 7.07 11.43 10.30
C ALA A 70 8.54 11.02 10.42
N LYS A 71 9.46 11.83 9.89
CA LYS A 71 10.92 11.61 10.05
C LYS A 71 11.37 11.65 11.51
N GLN A 72 10.88 12.60 12.29
CA GLN A 72 11.16 12.68 13.74
C GLN A 72 10.64 11.47 14.53
N ARG A 73 9.71 10.70 13.93
CA ARG A 73 9.17 9.45 14.47
C ARG A 73 9.79 8.21 13.82
N GLU A 74 10.87 8.36 13.06
CA GLU A 74 11.60 7.26 12.42
C GLU A 74 10.72 6.44 11.44
N VAL A 75 9.72 7.10 10.86
CA VAL A 75 8.96 6.52 9.74
C VAL A 75 9.88 6.45 8.52
N PHE A 76 9.88 5.31 7.83
CA PHE A 76 10.69 5.07 6.64
C PHE A 76 10.03 5.63 5.36
N GLY A 77 8.72 5.47 5.25
CA GLY A 77 7.98 5.80 4.05
C GLY A 77 6.55 6.18 4.31
N THR A 78 5.83 6.53 3.25
CA THR A 78 4.43 6.95 3.35
C THR A 78 3.55 6.11 2.43
N LYS A 79 2.24 6.31 2.53
CA LYS A 79 1.26 5.70 1.65
C LYS A 79 0.08 6.63 1.41
N MET A 80 -0.40 6.70 0.17
CA MET A 80 -1.53 7.57 -0.21
C MET A 80 -2.46 6.91 -1.25
N ARG A 81 -3.78 7.00 -1.02
CA ARG A 81 -4.81 6.27 -1.77
C ARG A 81 -5.64 7.16 -2.70
N SER A 82 -5.74 6.79 -3.96
CA SER A 82 -6.82 7.21 -4.87
C SER A 82 -7.62 5.99 -5.32
N VAL A 83 -8.75 6.18 -6.00
CA VAL A 83 -9.58 5.07 -6.52
C VAL A 83 -9.98 5.31 -7.97
N ILE A 84 -9.97 4.25 -8.76
CA ILE A 84 -10.42 4.19 -10.14
C ILE A 84 -11.67 3.29 -10.18
N LYS A 85 -12.79 3.83 -10.67
CA LYS A 85 -14.11 3.18 -10.71
C LYS A 85 -14.47 2.66 -12.09
N SER A 86 -14.02 3.31 -13.16
CA SER A 86 -14.26 2.88 -14.53
C SER A 86 -13.16 3.32 -15.49
N ALA A 87 -13.12 2.70 -16.67
CA ALA A 87 -12.12 2.95 -17.70
C ALA A 87 -12.35 4.32 -18.38
N ASN A 88 -11.99 5.37 -17.67
CA ASN A 88 -11.94 6.73 -18.18
C ASN A 88 -10.47 7.16 -18.26
N ALA A 89 -9.94 7.31 -19.47
CA ALA A 89 -8.53 7.60 -19.68
C ALA A 89 -8.07 8.91 -19.00
N ALA A 90 -8.87 9.98 -19.11
CA ALA A 90 -8.53 11.28 -18.52
C ALA A 90 -8.59 11.25 -16.98
N GLY A 91 -9.57 10.52 -16.42
CA GLY A 91 -9.67 10.32 -14.98
C GLY A 91 -8.49 9.53 -14.42
N ILE A 92 -8.10 8.42 -15.09
CA ILE A 92 -6.97 7.59 -14.68
C ILE A 92 -5.64 8.37 -14.81
N GLU A 93 -5.46 9.15 -15.87
CA GLU A 93 -4.30 10.05 -16.00
C GLU A 93 -4.25 11.06 -14.85
N SER A 94 -5.38 11.69 -14.51
CA SER A 94 -5.46 12.61 -13.36
C SER A 94 -5.10 11.94 -12.03
N VAL A 95 -5.51 10.68 -11.83
CA VAL A 95 -5.13 9.88 -10.66
C VAL A 95 -3.62 9.66 -10.61
N VAL A 96 -3.02 9.24 -11.71
CA VAL A 96 -1.59 8.94 -11.79
C VAL A 96 -0.76 10.22 -11.61
N ASP A 97 -1.16 11.32 -12.24
CA ASP A 97 -0.48 12.60 -12.12
C ASP A 97 -0.49 13.12 -10.67
N GLN A 98 -1.65 13.11 -10.00
CA GLN A 98 -1.76 13.51 -8.60
C GLN A 98 -0.91 12.61 -7.69
N GLN A 99 -0.92 11.30 -7.92
CA GLN A 99 -0.10 10.36 -7.15
C GLN A 99 1.39 10.66 -7.30
N PHE A 100 1.89 10.88 -8.51
CA PHE A 100 3.32 11.12 -8.72
C PHE A 100 3.76 12.54 -8.34
N GLU A 101 2.88 13.55 -8.40
CA GLU A 101 3.15 14.87 -7.84
C GLU A 101 3.45 14.77 -6.33
N LEU A 102 2.57 14.10 -5.58
CA LEU A 102 2.78 13.87 -4.15
C LEU A 102 3.98 12.96 -3.87
N ALA A 103 4.21 11.94 -4.70
CA ALA A 103 5.36 11.05 -4.55
C ALA A 103 6.68 11.82 -4.64
N ARG A 104 6.80 12.74 -5.61
CA ARG A 104 7.98 13.61 -5.75
C ARG A 104 8.17 14.51 -4.53
N GLN A 105 7.10 15.07 -3.96
CA GLN A 105 7.17 15.84 -2.72
C GLN A 105 7.65 14.99 -1.54
N ILE A 106 7.16 13.75 -1.41
CA ILE A 106 7.55 12.81 -0.36
C ILE A 106 9.02 12.39 -0.50
N ILE A 107 9.47 12.10 -1.74
CA ILE A 107 10.87 11.79 -2.05
C ILE A 107 11.77 12.98 -1.68
N ALA A 108 11.37 14.20 -2.01
CA ALA A 108 12.11 15.41 -1.65
C ALA A 108 12.23 15.60 -0.13
N ALA A 109 11.27 15.11 0.65
CA ALA A 109 11.35 15.10 2.10
C ALA A 109 12.25 13.98 2.65
N GLY A 110 12.72 13.04 1.83
CA GLY A 110 13.60 11.93 2.22
C GLY A 110 12.87 10.66 2.66
N LEU A 111 11.62 10.47 2.26
CA LEU A 111 10.79 9.30 2.58
C LEU A 111 10.44 8.52 1.31
N VAL A 112 10.19 7.21 1.41
CA VAL A 112 9.75 6.39 0.27
C VAL A 112 8.22 6.39 0.15
N PRO A 113 7.62 6.89 -0.95
CA PRO A 113 6.17 6.88 -1.13
C PRO A 113 5.67 5.52 -1.64
N ILE A 114 4.59 5.02 -1.05
CA ILE A 114 3.72 3.98 -1.62
C ILE A 114 2.59 4.68 -2.39
N VAL A 115 2.64 4.58 -3.72
CA VAL A 115 1.61 5.07 -4.66
C VAL A 115 0.50 4.03 -4.77
N GLU A 116 -0.73 4.37 -4.37
CA GLU A 116 -1.88 3.44 -4.37
C GLU A 116 -3.07 3.94 -5.22
N PRO A 117 -3.00 3.81 -6.55
CA PRO A 117 -4.14 3.99 -7.46
C PRO A 117 -4.96 2.71 -7.51
N GLU A 118 -5.89 2.55 -6.57
CA GLU A 118 -6.72 1.35 -6.47
C GLU A 118 -7.76 1.29 -7.60
N VAL A 119 -7.70 0.27 -8.45
CA VAL A 119 -8.82 -0.08 -9.33
C VAL A 119 -9.84 -0.88 -8.54
N ASP A 120 -11.09 -0.44 -8.52
CA ASP A 120 -12.17 -1.14 -7.80
C ASP A 120 -12.37 -2.56 -8.38
N ILE A 121 -12.34 -3.57 -7.51
CA ILE A 121 -12.50 -4.97 -7.91
C ILE A 121 -13.88 -5.25 -8.53
N ASN A 122 -14.87 -4.38 -8.25
CA ASN A 122 -16.23 -4.47 -8.79
C ASN A 122 -16.43 -3.62 -10.05
N SER A 123 -15.39 -2.97 -10.56
CA SER A 123 -15.51 -2.21 -11.81
C SER A 123 -15.83 -3.15 -12.97
N ALA A 124 -16.92 -2.87 -13.70
CA ALA A 124 -17.28 -3.59 -14.92
C ALA A 124 -16.20 -3.48 -16.01
N THR A 125 -15.32 -2.48 -15.90
CA THR A 125 -14.22 -2.20 -16.83
C THR A 125 -12.86 -2.34 -16.14
N LYS A 126 -12.74 -3.17 -15.09
CA LYS A 126 -11.49 -3.38 -14.32
C LYS A 126 -10.29 -3.68 -15.21
N GLY A 127 -10.42 -4.62 -16.13
CA GLY A 127 -9.33 -4.97 -17.06
C GLY A 127 -8.92 -3.79 -17.94
N GLU A 128 -9.89 -3.05 -18.49
CA GLU A 128 -9.60 -1.84 -19.28
C GLU A 128 -8.95 -0.74 -18.44
N CYS A 129 -9.35 -0.56 -17.18
CA CYS A 129 -8.70 0.36 -16.24
C CYS A 129 -7.22 0.00 -16.06
N GLU A 130 -6.91 -1.28 -15.89
CA GLU A 130 -5.54 -1.79 -15.72
C GLU A 130 -4.70 -1.54 -16.99
N GLN A 131 -5.27 -1.80 -18.16
CA GLN A 131 -4.63 -1.54 -19.46
C GLN A 131 -4.32 -0.06 -19.69
N ILE A 132 -5.12 0.86 -19.14
CA ILE A 132 -4.84 2.30 -19.16
C ILE A 132 -3.83 2.68 -18.07
N LEU A 133 -3.97 2.14 -16.86
CA LEU A 133 -3.18 2.50 -15.69
C LEU A 133 -1.70 2.13 -15.86
N LYS A 134 -1.39 0.89 -16.28
CA LYS A 134 -0.01 0.40 -16.40
C LYS A 134 0.91 1.31 -17.24
N PRO A 135 0.57 1.67 -18.49
CA PRO A 135 1.45 2.54 -19.28
C PRO A 135 1.63 3.94 -18.68
N LEU A 136 0.60 4.47 -18.00
CA LEU A 136 0.71 5.76 -17.31
C LEU A 136 1.64 5.68 -16.10
N LEU A 137 1.60 4.58 -15.34
CA LEU A 137 2.55 4.31 -14.25
C LEU A 137 3.98 4.25 -14.78
N LEU A 138 4.24 3.44 -15.81
CA LEU A 138 5.57 3.30 -16.42
C LEU A 138 6.10 4.66 -16.91
N LYS A 139 5.26 5.44 -17.60
CA LYS A 139 5.61 6.80 -18.06
C LYS A 139 6.03 7.72 -16.91
N GLN A 140 5.38 7.65 -15.74
CA GLN A 140 5.78 8.46 -14.59
C GLN A 140 7.04 7.90 -13.88
N LEU A 141 7.20 6.57 -13.85
CA LEU A 141 8.39 5.93 -13.29
C LEU A 141 9.66 6.25 -14.10
N ASP A 142 9.55 6.33 -15.42
CA ASP A 142 10.64 6.73 -16.34
C ASP A 142 11.10 8.18 -16.11
N GLN A 143 10.24 9.02 -15.52
CA GLN A 143 10.56 10.42 -15.21
C GLN A 143 11.25 10.60 -13.86
N LEU A 144 11.32 9.54 -13.04
CA LEU A 144 12.04 9.58 -11.78
C LEU A 144 13.55 9.45 -12.04
N GLY A 145 14.33 10.35 -11.43
CA GLY A 145 15.78 10.30 -11.49
C GLY A 145 16.35 9.08 -10.74
N ALA A 146 17.60 8.73 -11.03
CA ALA A 146 18.27 7.63 -10.34
C ALA A 146 18.24 7.81 -8.81
N GLY A 147 17.80 6.78 -8.09
CA GLY A 147 17.66 6.79 -6.63
C GLY A 147 16.37 7.42 -6.11
N GLN A 148 15.52 7.98 -6.97
CA GLN A 148 14.16 8.40 -6.60
C GLN A 148 13.23 7.19 -6.64
N LEU A 149 13.27 6.40 -5.57
CA LEU A 149 12.53 5.14 -5.47
C LEU A 149 11.08 5.37 -5.01
N VAL A 150 10.17 4.61 -5.59
CA VAL A 150 8.78 4.48 -5.12
C VAL A 150 8.44 3.03 -4.85
N MET A 151 7.40 2.80 -4.07
CA MET A 151 6.70 1.53 -4.03
C MET A 151 5.34 1.71 -4.70
N LEU A 152 4.82 0.66 -5.33
CA LEU A 152 3.47 0.66 -5.90
C LEU A 152 2.58 -0.25 -5.08
N LYS A 153 1.37 0.21 -4.75
CA LYS A 153 0.34 -0.63 -4.16
C LYS A 153 -0.84 -0.72 -5.11
N LEU A 154 -1.01 -1.88 -5.72
CA LEU A 154 -1.95 -2.07 -6.82
C LEU A 154 -3.02 -3.10 -6.47
N THR A 155 -4.18 -2.98 -7.09
CA THR A 155 -5.20 -4.04 -7.08
C THR A 155 -4.62 -5.28 -7.76
N LEU A 156 -4.93 -6.46 -7.24
CA LEU A 156 -4.61 -7.74 -7.89
C LEU A 156 -5.19 -7.73 -9.32
N PRO A 157 -4.36 -7.90 -10.37
CA PRO A 157 -4.78 -7.68 -11.75
C PRO A 157 -5.74 -8.76 -12.26
N ASN A 158 -6.49 -8.47 -13.33
CA ASN A 158 -7.30 -9.49 -14.01
C ASN A 158 -6.44 -10.51 -14.77
N GLU A 159 -5.34 -10.04 -15.36
CA GLU A 159 -4.37 -10.88 -16.05
C GLU A 159 -3.22 -11.20 -15.08
N ASP A 160 -2.90 -12.48 -14.91
CA ASP A 160 -1.78 -12.91 -14.07
C ASP A 160 -0.47 -12.27 -14.56
N ASN A 161 0.35 -11.77 -13.64
CA ASN A 161 1.64 -11.11 -13.92
C ASN A 161 1.53 -9.82 -14.78
N PHE A 162 0.36 -9.21 -14.90
CA PHE A 162 0.15 -8.02 -15.72
C PHE A 162 1.10 -6.85 -15.41
N TYR A 163 1.50 -6.70 -14.14
CA TYR A 163 2.39 -5.63 -13.66
C TYR A 163 3.88 -6.00 -13.63
N THR A 164 4.33 -7.05 -14.33
CA THR A 164 5.74 -7.49 -14.35
C THR A 164 6.69 -6.33 -14.72
N GLU A 165 6.36 -5.54 -15.75
CA GLU A 165 7.16 -4.38 -16.16
C GLU A 165 7.31 -3.34 -15.05
N CYS A 166 6.25 -3.12 -14.24
CA CYS A 166 6.33 -2.23 -13.09
C CYS A 166 7.20 -2.82 -11.96
N ILE A 167 7.18 -4.14 -11.77
CA ILE A 167 7.99 -4.84 -10.77
C ILE A 167 9.48 -4.76 -11.11
N GLU A 168 9.82 -4.91 -12.40
CA GLU A 168 11.20 -4.91 -12.89
C GLU A 168 11.78 -3.51 -13.09
N HIS A 169 10.95 -2.46 -12.97
CA HIS A 169 11.38 -1.09 -13.20
C HIS A 169 12.41 -0.63 -12.15
N PRO A 170 13.56 -0.03 -12.55
CA PRO A 170 14.66 0.29 -11.63
C PRO A 170 14.31 1.28 -10.51
N ASN A 171 13.33 2.15 -10.74
CA ASN A 171 12.84 3.11 -9.74
C ASN A 171 11.72 2.54 -8.84
N VAL A 172 11.37 1.26 -8.98
CA VAL A 172 10.38 0.58 -8.12
C VAL A 172 11.10 -0.29 -7.10
N LEU A 173 10.98 0.07 -5.83
CA LEU A 173 11.55 -0.70 -4.72
C LEU A 173 10.79 -2.01 -4.50
N LYS A 174 9.45 -1.96 -4.56
CA LYS A 174 8.58 -3.13 -4.45
C LYS A 174 7.17 -2.82 -4.95
N VAL A 175 6.52 -3.81 -5.53
CA VAL A 175 5.08 -3.80 -5.79
C VAL A 175 4.37 -4.64 -4.73
N VAL A 176 3.36 -4.05 -4.11
CA VAL A 176 2.53 -4.69 -3.09
C VAL A 176 1.06 -4.71 -3.51
N ALA A 177 0.29 -5.69 -3.05
CA ALA A 177 -1.10 -5.87 -3.41
C ALA A 177 -2.05 -5.43 -2.30
N LEU A 178 -3.10 -4.67 -2.64
CA LEU A 178 -4.27 -4.51 -1.77
C LEU A 178 -5.25 -5.67 -2.00
N SER A 179 -5.98 -6.09 -0.96
CA SER A 179 -7.01 -7.14 -1.10
C SER A 179 -8.30 -6.63 -1.75
N GLY A 180 -8.56 -5.32 -1.74
CA GLY A 180 -9.63 -4.68 -2.53
C GLY A 180 -11.06 -5.03 -2.17
N GLY A 181 -11.29 -5.94 -1.20
CA GLY A 181 -12.61 -6.48 -0.88
C GLY A 181 -12.73 -7.99 -1.09
N TYR A 182 -11.74 -8.64 -1.71
CA TYR A 182 -11.61 -10.09 -1.68
C TYR A 182 -11.47 -10.61 -0.25
N THR A 183 -11.95 -11.83 -0.01
CA THR A 183 -11.64 -12.59 1.20
C THR A 183 -10.13 -12.82 1.29
N ARG A 184 -9.61 -13.15 2.48
CA ARG A 184 -8.19 -13.52 2.61
C ARG A 184 -7.81 -14.69 1.69
N GLU A 185 -8.67 -15.69 1.58
CA GLU A 185 -8.44 -16.87 0.73
C GLU A 185 -8.35 -16.49 -0.75
N ASP A 186 -9.34 -15.75 -1.27
CA ASP A 186 -9.36 -15.33 -2.67
C ASP A 186 -8.18 -14.40 -3.00
N ALA A 187 -7.88 -13.45 -2.11
CA ALA A 187 -6.77 -12.53 -2.27
C ALA A 187 -5.42 -13.27 -2.31
N ASN A 188 -5.23 -14.27 -1.45
CA ASN A 188 -4.03 -15.11 -1.46
C ASN A 188 -3.92 -15.94 -2.75
N ALA A 189 -5.04 -16.54 -3.20
CA ALA A 189 -5.06 -17.36 -4.41
C ALA A 189 -4.76 -16.55 -5.70
N LEU A 190 -5.19 -15.29 -5.75
CA LEU A 190 -4.86 -14.35 -6.82
C LEU A 190 -3.42 -13.83 -6.69
N LEU A 191 -2.98 -13.49 -5.48
CA LEU A 191 -1.62 -13.01 -5.22
C LEU A 191 -0.57 -14.04 -5.64
N ALA A 192 -0.77 -15.32 -5.31
CA ALA A 192 0.15 -16.41 -5.64
C ALA A 192 0.38 -16.63 -7.14
N ARG A 193 -0.42 -15.98 -8.02
CA ARG A 193 -0.25 -16.02 -9.47
C ARG A 193 0.57 -14.85 -10.01
N ASN A 194 0.85 -13.85 -9.17
CA ASN A 194 1.55 -12.61 -9.51
C ASN A 194 2.95 -12.61 -8.89
N HIS A 195 3.93 -13.05 -9.67
CA HIS A 195 5.28 -13.35 -9.20
C HIS A 195 5.98 -12.07 -8.74
N ASN A 196 6.72 -12.15 -7.63
CA ASN A 196 7.42 -11.03 -6.99
C ASN A 196 6.53 -9.89 -6.45
N MET A 197 5.20 -10.04 -6.47
CA MET A 197 4.25 -9.14 -5.83
C MET A 197 3.96 -9.65 -4.40
N VAL A 198 3.96 -8.75 -3.40
CA VAL A 198 3.75 -9.14 -1.99
C VAL A 198 2.48 -8.53 -1.41
N ALA A 199 1.86 -9.14 -0.41
CA ALA A 199 0.64 -8.59 0.17
C ALA A 199 0.87 -7.28 0.96
N SER A 200 -0.11 -6.38 0.89
CA SER A 200 -0.28 -5.23 1.79
C SER A 200 -1.74 -5.14 2.23
N PHE A 201 -2.16 -6.14 3.01
CA PHE A 201 -3.54 -6.33 3.43
C PHE A 201 -3.84 -5.67 4.77
N SER A 202 -5.08 -5.17 4.91
CA SER A 202 -5.61 -4.65 6.17
C SER A 202 -6.72 -5.58 6.69
N ARG A 203 -7.95 -5.42 6.20
CA ARG A 203 -9.11 -6.22 6.63
C ARG A 203 -8.88 -7.73 6.44
N ALA A 204 -8.30 -8.14 5.32
CA ALA A 204 -8.00 -9.55 5.05
C ALA A 204 -6.99 -10.15 6.05
N LEU A 205 -6.03 -9.37 6.57
CA LEU A 205 -5.13 -9.81 7.65
C LEU A 205 -5.89 -10.03 8.96
N THR A 206 -6.86 -9.17 9.27
CA THR A 206 -7.57 -9.20 10.55
C THR A 206 -8.90 -9.97 10.50
N GLU A 207 -9.26 -10.53 9.36
CA GLU A 207 -10.51 -11.26 9.17
C GLU A 207 -10.58 -12.46 10.11
N GLY A 208 -11.66 -12.50 10.92
CA GLY A 208 -11.89 -13.51 11.96
C GLY A 208 -11.49 -13.05 13.37
N LEU A 209 -10.54 -12.12 13.52
CA LEU A 209 -10.09 -11.64 14.83
C LEU A 209 -11.19 -10.86 15.55
N LYS A 210 -11.45 -11.21 16.82
CA LYS A 210 -12.50 -10.62 17.65
C LYS A 210 -11.98 -10.33 19.06
N ALA A 211 -12.54 -9.30 19.69
CA ALA A 211 -12.15 -8.88 21.04
C ALA A 211 -12.46 -9.92 22.14
N GLN A 212 -13.35 -10.88 21.88
CA GLN A 212 -13.76 -11.91 22.83
C GLN A 212 -12.86 -13.15 22.83
N LEU A 213 -11.90 -13.24 21.91
CA LEU A 213 -10.95 -14.36 21.87
C LEU A 213 -10.01 -14.28 23.06
N THR A 214 -9.55 -15.43 23.53
CA THR A 214 -8.41 -15.48 24.45
C THR A 214 -7.13 -15.02 23.73
N GLU A 215 -6.10 -14.66 24.50
CA GLU A 215 -4.81 -14.24 23.94
C GLU A 215 -4.21 -15.31 23.02
N ASP A 216 -4.25 -16.58 23.44
CA ASP A 216 -3.72 -17.70 22.66
C ASP A 216 -4.52 -17.95 21.37
N GLU A 217 -5.86 -17.89 21.43
CA GLU A 217 -6.70 -18.02 20.23
C GLU A 217 -6.48 -16.88 19.25
N PHE A 218 -6.32 -15.65 19.77
CA PHE A 218 -6.03 -14.47 18.96
C PHE A 218 -4.67 -14.61 18.28
N ASP A 219 -3.61 -14.94 19.03
CA ASP A 219 -2.25 -15.03 18.49
C ASP A 219 -2.13 -16.16 17.47
N LYS A 220 -2.75 -17.32 17.75
CA LYS A 220 -2.78 -18.46 16.82
C LYS A 220 -3.48 -18.11 15.51
N MET A 221 -4.66 -17.50 15.57
CA MET A 221 -5.40 -17.15 14.35
C MET A 221 -4.70 -16.05 13.56
N LEU A 222 -4.06 -15.10 14.25
CA LEU A 222 -3.22 -14.10 13.59
C LEU A 222 -2.01 -14.77 12.91
N ASP A 223 -1.38 -15.76 13.55
CA ASP A 223 -0.28 -16.54 12.96
C ASP A 223 -0.70 -17.28 11.69
N GLU A 224 -1.85 -17.96 11.72
CA GLU A 224 -2.43 -18.65 10.57
C GLU A 224 -2.71 -17.68 9.41
N SER A 225 -3.27 -16.50 9.71
CA SER A 225 -3.47 -15.45 8.73
C SER A 225 -2.14 -14.96 8.14
N ILE A 226 -1.15 -14.65 8.97
CA ILE A 226 0.18 -14.19 8.53
C ILE A 226 0.85 -15.28 7.67
N GLY A 227 0.81 -16.53 8.11
CA GLY A 227 1.43 -17.66 7.42
C GLY A 227 0.86 -17.87 6.01
N SER A 228 -0.47 -17.85 5.87
CA SER A 228 -1.11 -17.99 4.56
C SER A 228 -0.80 -16.84 3.61
N ILE A 229 -0.82 -15.60 4.10
CA ILE A 229 -0.48 -14.40 3.32
C ILE A 229 1.00 -14.40 2.91
N TYR A 230 1.88 -14.80 3.82
CA TYR A 230 3.31 -14.93 3.56
C TYR A 230 3.58 -15.97 2.47
N ALA A 231 2.96 -17.15 2.55
CA ALA A 231 3.11 -18.19 1.53
C ALA A 231 2.68 -17.70 0.13
N ALA A 232 1.57 -16.97 0.04
CA ALA A 232 1.11 -16.37 -1.21
C ALA A 232 2.01 -15.23 -1.71
N SER A 233 2.72 -14.53 -0.83
CA SER A 233 3.64 -13.43 -1.17
C SER A 233 5.03 -13.89 -1.60
N MET A 234 5.35 -15.17 -1.44
CA MET A 234 6.67 -15.74 -1.72
C MET A 234 6.80 -16.36 -3.12
N THR A 235 5.78 -16.20 -3.97
CA THR A 235 5.72 -16.74 -5.34
C THR A 235 6.39 -15.85 -6.37
#